data_AF-A0A0S6XM16-F1
#
_entry.id   AF-A0A0S6XM16-F1
#
_cell.length_a   1.000
_cell.length_b   1.000
_cell.length_c   1.000
_cell.angle_alpha   90.00
_cell.angle_beta   90.00
_cell.angle_gamma   90.00
#
_symmetry.space_group_name_H-M   'P 1'
#
loop_
_entity.id
_entity.type
_entity.pdbx_description
1 polymer ?
#
loop_
_entity_poly.entity_id
_entity_poly.type
_entity_poly.pdbx_seq_one_letter_code
_entity_poly.pdbx_strand_id
1 'polypeptide(L)'
;MYSILQSRYQRVEKALDTLLESITAYNPSLSAADELVAADNSVNEALDQRTSPIPSLSAPLSLPVAVHHANYAQILSLRATSALLDEQIQSTLRSLADTRATLKSITLTSSAPAMTSLPAPREVKVHSLLSYAKFISKTTVPPTRRGGGGEVKTEPVEQVQVQSEGQTPAEGAGQSDAPRKVLPPEVKGQFIPWPGHEVVARGALADIQRMREGGRDPGLVTEVEDEKVKEEKEEQAEKVPEVETQNQQIEVPRTEPVQVRQREEDVFDPDEM
;
A
#
# COMPACT_ATOMS: atom_id res chain seq x y z
N MET A 1 15.87 -63.16 13.66
CA MET A 1 15.39 -63.01 12.27
C MET A 1 16.54 -63.23 11.28
N TYR A 2 17.62 -62.45 11.36
CA TYR A 2 18.89 -62.76 10.70
C TYR A 2 19.46 -64.13 11.10
N SER A 3 19.22 -64.54 12.35
CA SER A 3 19.65 -65.84 12.90
C SER A 3 19.14 -67.08 12.16
N ILE A 4 17.91 -67.08 11.62
CA ILE A 4 17.35 -68.22 10.89
C ILE A 4 18.01 -68.35 9.52
N LEU A 5 18.14 -67.22 8.80
CA LEU A 5 18.79 -67.19 7.49
C LEU A 5 20.28 -67.51 7.63
N GLN A 6 20.93 -67.02 8.68
CA GLN A 6 22.32 -67.36 8.98
C GLN A 6 22.50 -68.84 9.32
N SER A 7 21.57 -69.46 10.05
CA SER A 7 21.59 -70.91 10.30
C SER A 7 21.40 -71.72 9.01
N ARG A 8 20.54 -71.27 8.08
CA ARG A 8 20.34 -71.91 6.78
C ARG A 8 21.55 -71.74 5.86
N TYR A 9 22.18 -70.56 5.87
CA TYR A 9 23.42 -70.29 5.14
C TYR A 9 24.58 -71.15 5.67
N GLN A 10 24.73 -71.24 7.00
CA GLN A 10 25.69 -72.14 7.65
C GLN A 10 25.44 -73.62 7.27
N ARG A 11 24.18 -74.01 7.04
CA ARG A 11 23.86 -75.36 6.56
C ARG A 11 24.30 -75.59 5.11
N VAL A 12 24.16 -74.57 4.24
CA VAL A 12 24.68 -74.62 2.86
C VAL A 12 26.21 -74.68 2.85
N GLU A 13 26.88 -73.85 3.65
CA GLU A 13 28.34 -73.88 3.81
C GLU A 13 28.82 -75.27 4.25
N LYS A 14 28.18 -75.84 5.27
CA LYS A 14 28.52 -77.18 5.75
C LYS A 14 28.30 -78.26 4.69
N ALA A 15 27.25 -78.17 3.88
CA ALA A 15 26.99 -79.11 2.78
C ALA A 15 27.96 -78.94 1.60
N LEU A 16 28.45 -77.72 1.35
CA LEU A 16 29.52 -77.46 0.39
C LEU A 16 30.85 -78.06 0.88
N ASP A 17 31.18 -77.87 2.16
CA ASP A 17 32.40 -78.42 2.75
C ASP A 17 32.42 -79.95 2.70
N THR A 18 31.28 -80.60 2.98
CA THR A 18 31.18 -82.07 2.89
C THR A 18 31.28 -82.56 1.45
N LEU A 19 30.71 -81.84 0.49
CA LEU A 19 30.83 -82.17 -0.92
C LEU A 19 32.28 -81.99 -1.40
N LEU A 20 32.94 -80.90 -1.01
CA LEU A 20 34.34 -80.62 -1.32
C LEU A 20 35.27 -81.68 -0.73
N GLU A 21 35.06 -82.08 0.52
CA GLU A 21 35.81 -83.18 1.15
C GLU A 21 35.59 -84.50 0.38
N SER A 22 34.37 -84.78 -0.08
CA SER A 22 34.08 -85.99 -0.87
C SER A 22 34.78 -85.99 -2.24
N ILE A 23 34.88 -84.82 -2.90
CA ILE A 23 35.58 -84.66 -4.18
C ILE A 23 37.10 -84.77 -3.98
N THR A 24 37.64 -84.12 -2.96
CA THR A 24 39.09 -84.14 -2.68
C THR A 24 39.56 -85.51 -2.19
N ALA A 25 38.70 -86.27 -1.51
CA ALA A 25 38.92 -87.68 -1.17
C ALA A 25 38.71 -88.65 -2.36
N TYR A 26 38.46 -88.14 -3.57
CA TYR A 26 38.18 -88.92 -4.80
C TYR A 26 37.02 -89.90 -4.67
N ASN A 27 36.05 -89.60 -3.81
CA ASN A 27 34.84 -90.40 -3.60
C ASN A 27 33.59 -89.50 -3.67
N PRO A 28 33.21 -89.06 -4.88
CA PRO A 28 32.09 -88.13 -5.06
C PRO A 28 30.79 -88.77 -4.57
N SER A 29 30.19 -88.18 -3.52
CA SER A 29 28.96 -88.72 -2.94
C SER A 29 27.73 -87.99 -3.48
N LEU A 30 26.84 -88.73 -4.13
CA LEU A 30 25.52 -88.24 -4.59
C LEU A 30 24.68 -87.72 -3.40
N SER A 31 24.84 -88.35 -2.23
CA SER A 31 24.16 -87.92 -1.01
C SER A 31 24.57 -86.51 -0.54
N ALA A 32 25.84 -86.10 -0.70
CA ALA A 32 26.26 -84.75 -0.34
C ALA A 32 25.73 -83.71 -1.35
N ALA A 33 25.60 -84.09 -2.63
CA ALA A 33 24.98 -83.25 -3.64
C ALA A 33 23.48 -83.03 -3.37
N ASP A 34 22.76 -84.09 -3.01
CA ASP A 34 21.33 -83.99 -2.63
C ASP A 34 21.13 -83.15 -1.36
N GLU A 35 22.05 -83.26 -0.39
CA GLU A 35 22.02 -82.43 0.82
C GLU A 35 22.26 -80.94 0.53
N LEU A 36 23.15 -80.62 -0.41
CA LEU A 36 23.37 -79.24 -0.87
C LEU A 36 22.12 -78.67 -1.53
N VAL A 37 21.48 -79.43 -2.42
CA VAL A 37 20.22 -79.03 -3.08
C VAL A 37 19.11 -78.84 -2.05
N ALA A 38 19.00 -79.73 -1.06
CA ALA A 38 18.03 -79.59 0.02
C ALA A 38 18.34 -78.35 0.91
N ALA A 39 19.61 -78.06 1.18
CA ALA A 39 20.02 -76.88 1.94
C ALA A 39 19.68 -75.59 1.18
N ASP A 40 19.95 -75.52 -0.12
CA ASP A 40 19.62 -74.39 -0.99
C ASP A 40 18.11 -74.14 -1.09
N ASN A 41 17.34 -75.22 -1.31
CA ASN A 41 15.87 -75.15 -1.28
C ASN A 41 15.35 -74.62 0.07
N SER A 42 15.99 -74.97 1.18
CA SER A 42 15.60 -74.46 2.50
C SER A 42 15.96 -72.98 2.74
N VAL A 43 16.95 -72.44 2.01
CA VAL A 43 17.24 -70.99 1.98
C VAL A 43 16.18 -70.27 1.16
N ASN A 44 15.82 -70.79 -0.02
CA ASN A 44 14.72 -70.25 -0.81
C ASN A 44 13.39 -70.30 -0.06
N GLU A 45 13.09 -71.42 0.61
CA GLU A 45 11.89 -71.54 1.42
C GLU A 45 11.93 -70.57 2.62
N ALA A 46 13.10 -70.30 3.23
CA ALA A 46 13.20 -69.30 4.29
C ALA A 46 13.02 -67.86 3.78
N LEU A 47 13.42 -67.59 2.53
CA LEU A 47 13.11 -66.34 1.85
C LEU A 47 11.60 -66.25 1.58
N ASP A 48 10.97 -67.33 1.14
CA ASP A 48 9.54 -67.41 0.79
C ASP A 48 8.58 -67.49 1.99
N GLN A 49 8.91 -68.20 3.07
CA GLN A 49 8.08 -68.33 4.30
C GLN A 49 7.91 -67.00 5.04
N ARG A 50 8.82 -66.05 4.83
CA ARG A 50 8.65 -64.66 5.28
C ARG A 50 7.47 -63.96 4.57
N THR A 51 6.93 -64.61 3.54
CA THR A 51 5.85 -64.17 2.67
C THR A 51 4.60 -64.99 2.89
N SER A 52 4.27 -65.46 4.11
CA SER A 52 2.89 -65.88 4.35
C SER A 52 1.99 -64.66 4.11
N PRO A 53 1.26 -64.62 2.98
CA PRO A 53 0.50 -63.45 2.62
C PRO A 53 -0.82 -63.53 3.37
N ILE A 54 -1.29 -62.38 3.85
CA ILE A 54 -2.71 -62.18 4.11
C ILE A 54 -3.45 -62.62 2.83
N PRO A 55 -4.49 -63.47 2.91
CA PRO A 55 -5.12 -64.04 1.74
C PRO A 55 -5.96 -62.98 1.02
N SER A 56 -5.38 -62.29 0.04
CA SER A 56 -6.16 -61.60 -0.99
C SER A 56 -5.32 -61.33 -2.24
N LEU A 57 -5.72 -62.02 -3.31
CA LEU A 57 -5.37 -61.85 -4.72
C LEU A 57 -3.97 -62.25 -5.19
N SER A 58 -4.03 -63.16 -6.15
CA SER A 58 -2.98 -63.77 -6.96
C SER A 58 -2.04 -62.76 -7.62
N ALA A 59 -0.74 -62.86 -7.29
CA ALA A 59 0.35 -62.51 -8.19
C ALA A 59 1.59 -63.38 -7.85
N PRO A 60 2.13 -64.14 -8.82
CA PRO A 60 3.29 -65.02 -8.59
C PRO A 60 4.62 -64.31 -8.90
N LEU A 61 5.72 -64.81 -8.30
CA LEU A 61 7.14 -64.59 -8.66
C LEU A 61 7.84 -63.26 -8.34
N SER A 62 7.35 -62.47 -7.37
CA SER A 62 8.10 -61.32 -6.83
C SER A 62 8.76 -61.67 -5.50
N LEU A 63 10.08 -61.92 -5.53
CA LEU A 63 10.92 -62.19 -4.34
C LEU A 63 10.58 -61.18 -3.21
N PRO A 64 10.22 -61.62 -2.00
CA PRO A 64 9.70 -60.76 -0.91
C PRO A 64 10.63 -59.64 -0.46
N VAL A 65 11.94 -59.80 -0.70
CA VAL A 65 12.93 -58.73 -0.50
C VAL A 65 12.66 -57.55 -1.44
N ALA A 66 12.26 -57.80 -2.68
CA ALA A 66 11.89 -56.76 -3.64
C ALA A 66 10.65 -55.99 -3.16
N VAL A 67 9.69 -56.66 -2.52
CA VAL A 67 8.51 -56.02 -1.91
C VAL A 67 8.93 -55.12 -0.75
N HIS A 68 9.83 -55.58 0.13
CA HIS A 68 10.35 -54.74 1.21
C HIS A 68 11.09 -53.50 0.67
N HIS A 69 11.87 -53.66 -0.39
CA HIS A 69 12.58 -52.54 -1.01
C HIS A 69 11.61 -51.55 -1.67
N ALA A 70 10.58 -52.04 -2.34
CA ALA A 70 9.51 -51.21 -2.90
C ALA A 70 8.75 -50.45 -1.81
N ASN A 71 8.37 -51.13 -0.72
CA ASN A 71 7.72 -50.51 0.42
C ASN A 71 8.61 -49.47 1.11
N TYR A 72 9.91 -49.77 1.27
CA TYR A 72 10.87 -48.82 1.83
C TYR A 72 11.01 -47.57 0.96
N ALA A 73 11.13 -47.73 -0.36
CA ALA A 73 11.15 -46.61 -1.30
C ALA A 73 9.86 -45.77 -1.21
N GLN A 74 8.71 -46.43 -1.08
CA GLN A 74 7.44 -45.75 -0.87
C GLN A 74 7.42 -44.97 0.45
N ILE A 75 7.89 -45.55 1.55
CA ILE A 75 7.99 -44.85 2.85
C ILE A 75 8.90 -43.63 2.75
N LEU A 76 10.02 -43.73 2.03
CA LEU A 76 10.89 -42.58 1.79
C LEU A 76 10.18 -41.48 0.98
N SER A 77 9.44 -41.85 -0.07
CA SER A 77 8.65 -40.86 -0.83
C SER A 77 7.59 -40.19 0.05
N LEU A 78 6.90 -40.95 0.91
CA LEU A 78 5.87 -40.41 1.80
C LEU A 78 6.48 -39.42 2.81
N ARG A 79 7.67 -39.73 3.34
CA ARG A 79 8.41 -38.81 4.22
C ARG A 79 8.86 -37.54 3.49
N ALA A 80 9.31 -37.67 2.23
CA ALA A 80 9.66 -36.50 1.43
C ALA A 80 8.42 -35.61 1.19
N THR A 81 7.26 -36.22 0.90
CA THR A 81 6.01 -35.47 0.71
C THR A 81 5.52 -34.81 2.00
N SER A 82 5.65 -35.47 3.16
CA SER A 82 5.25 -34.87 4.44
C SER A 82 6.14 -33.67 4.77
N ALA A 83 7.46 -33.80 4.58
CA ALA A 83 8.40 -32.70 4.80
C ALA A 83 8.09 -31.48 3.89
N LEU A 84 7.74 -31.73 2.62
CA LEU A 84 7.33 -30.67 1.70
C LEU A 84 6.04 -29.97 2.16
N LEU A 85 5.03 -30.73 2.58
CA LEU A 85 3.78 -30.18 3.09
C LEU A 85 4.01 -29.34 4.36
N ASP A 86 4.90 -29.77 5.25
CA ASP A 86 5.28 -29.01 6.43
C ASP A 86 5.97 -27.69 6.06
N GLU A 87 6.88 -27.69 5.08
CA GLU A 87 7.49 -26.47 4.55
C GLU A 87 6.44 -25.52 3.95
N GLN A 88 5.46 -26.04 3.23
CA GLN A 88 4.34 -25.26 2.71
C GLN A 88 3.51 -24.62 3.82
N ILE A 89 3.15 -25.39 4.86
CA ILE A 89 2.43 -24.85 6.03
C ILE A 89 3.25 -23.75 6.70
N GLN A 90 4.56 -23.96 6.90
CA GLN A 90 5.40 -22.92 7.49
C GLN A 90 5.48 -21.66 6.61
N SER A 91 5.59 -21.80 5.29
CA SER A 91 5.64 -20.66 4.37
C SER A 91 4.34 -19.84 4.38
N THR A 92 3.19 -20.52 4.41
CA THR A 92 1.87 -19.85 4.48
C THR A 92 1.65 -19.19 5.83
N LEU A 93 2.04 -19.81 6.94
CA LEU A 93 1.99 -19.20 8.27
C LEU A 93 2.92 -17.99 8.38
N ARG A 94 4.13 -18.04 7.80
CA ARG A 94 5.04 -16.89 7.72
C ARG A 94 4.40 -15.76 6.89
N SER A 95 3.86 -16.07 5.71
CA SER A 95 3.16 -15.07 4.88
C SER A 95 1.96 -14.44 5.59
N LEU A 96 1.16 -15.23 6.31
CA LEU A 96 0.04 -14.71 7.12
C LEU A 96 0.55 -13.85 8.29
N ALA A 97 1.62 -14.26 8.95
CA ALA A 97 2.24 -13.48 10.03
C ALA A 97 2.80 -12.15 9.50
N ASP A 98 3.45 -12.16 8.34
CA ASP A 98 3.99 -10.97 7.68
C ASP A 98 2.87 -10.03 7.24
N THR A 99 1.82 -10.54 6.57
CA THR A 99 0.65 -9.73 6.21
C THR A 99 -0.07 -9.17 7.44
N ARG A 100 -0.13 -9.93 8.53
CA ARG A 100 -0.65 -9.41 9.80
C ARG A 100 0.25 -8.33 10.40
N ALA A 101 1.57 -8.47 10.30
CA ALA A 101 2.51 -7.46 10.74
C ALA A 101 2.40 -6.19 9.88
N THR A 102 2.27 -6.31 8.55
CA THR A 102 2.06 -5.17 7.66
C THR A 102 0.72 -4.49 7.94
N LEU A 103 -0.38 -5.23 8.10
CA LEU A 103 -1.67 -4.64 8.45
C LEU A 103 -1.66 -3.95 9.82
N LYS A 104 -0.95 -4.51 10.80
CA LYS A 104 -0.76 -3.82 12.09
C LYS A 104 0.08 -2.55 11.97
N SER A 105 1.07 -2.53 11.07
CA SER A 105 1.85 -1.32 10.78
C SER A 105 1.03 -0.28 10.02
N ILE A 106 0.08 -0.73 9.19
CA ILE A 106 -0.92 0.10 8.54
C ILE A 106 -2.08 0.28 9.53
N THR A 107 -1.81 0.94 10.67
CA THR A 107 -2.89 1.48 11.49
C THR A 107 -3.61 2.55 10.66
N LEU A 108 -4.67 2.14 9.96
CA LEU A 108 -5.64 3.03 9.36
C LEU A 108 -6.21 3.90 10.48
N THR A 109 -5.88 5.19 10.45
CA THR A 109 -6.53 6.24 11.24
C THR A 109 -7.98 6.39 10.76
N SER A 110 -8.81 5.37 10.95
CA SER A 110 -10.19 5.36 10.54
C SER A 110 -11.06 5.04 11.75
N SER A 111 -11.68 6.11 12.25
CA SER A 111 -12.90 6.13 13.05
C SER A 111 -12.85 5.55 14.47
N ALA A 112 -12.67 6.48 15.42
CA ALA A 112 -13.16 6.49 16.80
C ALA A 112 -12.21 6.00 17.93
N PRO A 113 -12.32 6.61 19.13
CA PRO A 113 -11.15 6.97 19.93
C PRO A 113 -11.02 6.10 21.18
N ALA A 114 -9.85 5.52 21.39
CA ALA A 114 -9.37 5.21 22.73
C ALA A 114 -7.89 4.89 22.68
N MET A 115 -7.22 5.35 23.73
CA MET A 115 -5.85 5.02 24.12
C MET A 115 -4.74 5.96 23.62
N THR A 116 -4.59 7.01 24.44
CA THR A 116 -3.34 7.57 24.97
C THR A 116 -2.22 7.87 23.95
N SER A 117 -1.97 9.17 23.77
CA SER A 117 -0.72 9.80 23.31
C SER A 117 -0.50 10.18 21.84
N LEU A 118 -1.44 9.97 20.90
CA LEU A 118 -1.34 10.60 19.57
C LEU A 118 -2.41 11.68 19.35
N PRO A 119 -2.05 12.83 18.74
CA PRO A 119 -2.99 13.92 18.52
C PRO A 119 -4.13 13.43 17.62
N ALA A 120 -5.36 13.77 18.01
CA ALA A 120 -6.60 13.41 17.34
C ALA A 120 -6.49 13.59 15.80
N PRO A 121 -7.14 12.72 15.00
CA PRO A 121 -7.19 12.89 13.55
C PRO A 121 -7.68 14.32 13.26
N ARG A 122 -6.86 15.10 12.55
CA ARG A 122 -7.22 16.48 12.20
C ARG A 122 -8.37 16.41 11.21
N GLU A 123 -9.59 16.57 11.70
CA GLU A 123 -10.78 16.68 10.87
C GLU A 123 -10.66 17.94 9.99
N VAL A 124 -10.50 17.75 8.69
CA VAL A 124 -10.38 18.86 7.75
C VAL A 124 -11.77 19.24 7.24
N LYS A 125 -12.22 20.45 7.54
CA LYS A 125 -13.52 20.98 7.07
C LYS A 125 -13.50 21.13 5.54
N VAL A 126 -14.56 20.68 4.88
CA VAL A 126 -14.72 20.72 3.41
C VAL A 126 -14.54 22.14 2.86
N HIS A 127 -15.10 23.15 3.53
CA HIS A 127 -14.95 24.54 3.10
C HIS A 127 -13.49 25.04 3.15
N SER A 128 -12.71 24.61 4.15
CA SER A 128 -11.28 24.91 4.24
C SER A 128 -10.52 24.26 3.07
N LEU A 129 -10.82 23.00 2.76
CA LEU A 129 -10.25 22.32 1.60
C LEU A 129 -10.60 23.01 0.28
N LEU A 130 -11.85 23.41 0.08
CA LEU A 130 -12.31 24.06 -1.15
C LEU A 130 -11.72 25.47 -1.31
N SER A 131 -11.63 26.24 -0.23
CA SER A 131 -10.98 27.56 -0.26
C SER A 131 -9.47 27.46 -0.50
N TYR A 132 -8.79 26.51 0.16
CA TYR A 132 -7.38 26.22 -0.09
C TYR A 132 -7.15 25.72 -1.53
N ALA A 133 -8.00 24.81 -2.02
CA ALA A 133 -7.97 24.33 -3.40
C ALA A 133 -8.13 25.49 -4.40
N LYS A 134 -9.05 26.44 -4.13
CA LYS A 134 -9.22 27.64 -4.95
C LYS A 134 -7.94 28.50 -4.96
N PHE A 135 -7.25 28.66 -3.83
CA PHE A 135 -6.01 29.41 -3.75
C PHE A 135 -4.89 28.77 -4.57
N ILE A 136 -4.64 27.47 -4.41
CA ILE A 136 -3.57 26.77 -5.11
C ILE A 136 -3.90 26.48 -6.58
N SER A 137 -5.18 26.48 -6.99
CA SER A 137 -5.57 26.19 -8.38
C SER A 137 -4.91 27.11 -9.40
N LYS A 138 -4.61 28.36 -9.01
CA LYS A 138 -3.95 29.34 -9.88
C LYS A 138 -2.47 29.03 -10.11
N THR A 139 -1.82 28.42 -9.13
CA THR A 139 -0.36 28.20 -9.10
C THR A 139 0.03 26.74 -9.30
N THR A 140 -0.93 25.84 -9.47
CA THR A 140 -0.70 24.39 -9.64
C THR A 140 -1.07 23.87 -11.04
N VAL A 141 -1.76 24.68 -11.86
CA VAL A 141 -2.15 24.29 -13.21
C VAL A 141 -1.20 24.91 -14.24
N PRO A 142 -0.47 24.09 -15.03
CA PRO A 142 0.36 24.61 -16.11
C PRO A 142 -0.50 25.28 -17.19
N PRO A 143 -0.08 26.43 -17.76
CA PRO A 143 -0.86 27.25 -18.68
C PRO A 143 -1.20 26.53 -19.99
N THR A 144 -0.49 25.46 -20.34
CA THR A 144 -0.76 24.63 -21.52
C THR A 144 -2.06 23.82 -21.43
N ARG A 145 -2.65 23.65 -20.24
CA ARG A 145 -3.83 22.80 -20.06
C ARG A 145 -5.17 23.54 -20.20
N ARG A 146 -5.17 24.88 -20.27
CA ARG A 146 -6.41 25.69 -20.33
C ARG A 146 -6.83 26.12 -21.74
N GLY A 147 -6.03 25.82 -22.78
CA GLY A 147 -6.25 26.21 -24.17
C GLY A 147 -6.36 25.04 -25.15
N GLY A 148 -7.10 23.99 -24.80
CA GLY A 148 -7.40 22.86 -25.69
C GLY A 148 -8.69 23.00 -26.49
N GLY A 149 -9.09 24.23 -26.86
CA GLY A 149 -10.13 24.47 -27.86
C GLY A 149 -9.44 24.64 -29.21
N GLY A 150 -9.38 23.57 -29.99
CA GLY A 150 -8.64 23.55 -31.26
C GLY A 150 -9.22 24.50 -32.30
N GLU A 151 -8.42 25.46 -32.73
CA GLU A 151 -8.58 26.19 -33.98
C GLU A 151 -7.73 25.46 -35.03
N VAL A 152 -8.33 24.51 -35.75
CA VAL A 152 -7.67 23.80 -36.85
C VAL A 152 -8.09 24.46 -38.16
N LYS A 153 -7.18 25.24 -38.72
CA LYS A 153 -7.24 25.76 -40.10
C LYS A 153 -7.08 24.58 -41.06
N THR A 154 -8.13 24.29 -41.83
CA THR A 154 -8.18 23.23 -42.83
C THR A 154 -7.53 23.67 -44.14
N GLU A 155 -6.54 22.91 -44.61
CA GLU A 155 -6.13 22.78 -46.02
C GLU A 155 -6.30 21.30 -46.41
N PRO A 156 -6.66 20.95 -47.66
CA PRO A 156 -7.34 19.68 -47.94
C PRO A 156 -6.48 18.62 -48.69
N VAL A 157 -6.81 17.35 -48.38
CA VAL A 157 -6.71 16.08 -49.17
C VAL A 157 -5.33 15.41 -49.39
N GLU A 158 -5.12 14.23 -48.79
CA GLU A 158 -5.12 12.92 -49.50
C GLU A 158 -5.22 11.71 -48.53
N GLN A 159 -5.65 10.56 -49.07
CA GLN A 159 -6.51 9.52 -48.49
C GLN A 159 -5.78 8.40 -47.71
N VAL A 160 -6.49 7.69 -46.81
CA VAL A 160 -6.83 6.22 -46.87
C VAL A 160 -7.52 5.75 -45.55
N GLN A 161 -8.53 4.87 -45.72
CA GLN A 161 -9.48 4.23 -44.77
C GLN A 161 -8.81 3.39 -43.64
N VAL A 162 -9.43 2.97 -42.51
CA VAL A 162 -10.62 2.09 -42.35
C VAL A 162 -11.24 2.15 -40.91
N GLN A 163 -12.59 2.22 -40.87
CA GLN A 163 -13.64 1.77 -39.90
C GLN A 163 -13.33 1.47 -38.40
N SER A 164 -14.17 1.99 -37.49
CA SER A 164 -15.35 1.25 -36.95
C SER A 164 -16.10 2.04 -35.84
N GLU A 165 -17.36 1.66 -35.65
CA GLU A 165 -18.51 2.35 -35.06
C GLU A 165 -18.52 2.55 -33.52
N GLY A 166 -19.31 3.53 -33.06
CA GLY A 166 -19.72 3.68 -31.67
C GLY A 166 -20.35 5.03 -31.33
N GLN A 167 -21.61 5.25 -31.74
CA GLN A 167 -22.45 6.40 -31.37
C GLN A 167 -22.83 6.40 -29.87
N THR A 168 -22.78 7.58 -29.23
CA THR A 168 -23.78 8.03 -28.24
C THR A 168 -24.03 9.54 -28.42
N PRO A 169 -25.26 10.04 -28.19
CA PRO A 169 -25.71 11.32 -28.73
C PRO A 169 -25.40 12.51 -27.81
N ALA A 170 -25.23 13.67 -28.47
CA ALA A 170 -25.22 14.98 -27.86
C ALA A 170 -26.65 15.50 -27.65
N GLU A 171 -26.94 15.96 -26.44
CA GLU A 171 -28.03 16.88 -26.07
C GLU A 171 -27.71 17.31 -24.63
N GLY A 172 -27.64 18.56 -24.19
CA GLY A 172 -27.96 19.86 -24.76
C GLY A 172 -28.19 20.74 -23.53
N ALA A 173 -27.36 21.75 -23.29
CA ALA A 173 -27.66 22.79 -22.30
C ALA A 173 -26.74 23.99 -22.54
N GLY A 174 -27.29 25.00 -23.20
CA GLY A 174 -26.69 26.33 -23.25
C GLY A 174 -26.59 26.91 -21.85
N GLN A 175 -25.45 27.52 -21.54
CA GLN A 175 -25.31 28.40 -20.40
C GLN A 175 -24.42 29.58 -20.76
N SER A 176 -25.14 30.66 -21.12
CA SER A 176 -24.93 32.03 -20.66
C SER A 176 -23.50 32.58 -20.66
N ASP A 177 -23.26 33.46 -21.64
CA ASP A 177 -22.24 34.51 -21.63
C ASP A 177 -22.42 35.48 -20.43
N ALA A 178 -22.06 35.03 -19.22
CA ALA A 178 -21.78 35.87 -18.05
C ALA A 178 -21.37 34.94 -16.90
N PRO A 179 -20.07 34.68 -16.67
CA PRO A 179 -19.25 35.66 -15.95
C PRO A 179 -17.75 35.58 -16.32
N ARG A 180 -17.36 35.93 -17.56
CA ARG A 180 -15.93 36.06 -17.90
C ARG A 180 -15.28 37.35 -17.37
N LYS A 181 -16.06 38.26 -16.78
CA LYS A 181 -15.59 39.59 -16.31
C LYS A 181 -15.00 39.61 -14.89
N VAL A 182 -14.98 38.48 -14.16
CA VAL A 182 -14.48 38.42 -12.77
C VAL A 182 -13.13 37.69 -12.65
N LEU A 183 -12.51 37.33 -13.77
CA LEU A 183 -11.18 36.71 -13.74
C LEU A 183 -10.11 37.80 -13.96
N PRO A 184 -9.09 37.90 -13.08
CA PRO A 184 -7.97 38.79 -13.33
C PRO A 184 -7.30 38.44 -14.67
N PRO A 185 -6.74 39.42 -15.39
CA PRO A 185 -6.13 39.20 -16.70
C PRO A 185 -5.13 38.06 -16.62
N GLU A 186 -5.23 37.13 -17.57
CA GLU A 186 -4.39 35.95 -17.68
C GLU A 186 -2.92 36.31 -17.43
N VAL A 187 -2.36 35.80 -16.33
CA VAL A 187 -0.91 35.85 -16.13
C VAL A 187 -0.32 34.89 -17.16
N LYS A 188 0.02 35.42 -18.34
CA LYS A 188 0.77 34.72 -19.41
C LYS A 188 2.24 34.52 -19.01
N GLY A 189 2.47 34.07 -17.77
CA GLY A 189 3.78 33.76 -17.24
C GLY A 189 4.12 32.29 -17.49
N GLN A 190 5.41 32.02 -17.71
CA GLN A 190 5.95 30.66 -17.66
C GLN A 190 5.65 30.07 -16.28
N PHE A 191 5.08 28.87 -16.24
CA PHE A 191 4.79 28.19 -14.99
C PHE A 191 6.10 27.84 -14.27
N ILE A 192 6.32 28.46 -13.11
CA ILE A 192 7.43 28.13 -12.21
C ILE A 192 6.79 27.55 -10.95
N PRO A 193 6.96 26.24 -10.66
CA PRO A 193 6.24 25.55 -9.59
C PRO A 193 6.65 25.94 -8.17
N TRP A 194 7.70 26.73 -8.03
CA TRP A 194 8.19 27.30 -6.79
C TRP A 194 8.31 28.83 -6.93
N PRO A 195 8.32 29.58 -5.81
CA PRO A 195 8.54 31.02 -5.86
C PRO A 195 9.81 31.35 -6.67
N GLY A 196 9.67 32.24 -7.66
CA GLY A 196 10.81 32.67 -8.46
C GLY A 196 11.81 33.50 -7.64
N HIS A 197 13.07 33.52 -8.07
CA HIS A 197 14.13 34.29 -7.41
C HIS A 197 13.77 35.78 -7.26
N GLU A 198 13.08 36.37 -8.23
CA GLU A 198 12.62 37.77 -8.13
C GLU A 198 11.61 37.99 -7.01
N VAL A 199 10.72 37.03 -6.74
CA VAL A 199 9.73 37.11 -5.65
C VAL A 199 10.44 37.02 -4.30
N VAL A 200 11.47 36.17 -4.21
CA VAL A 200 12.31 36.06 -3.01
C VAL A 200 13.14 37.33 -2.80
N ALA A 201 13.77 37.85 -3.86
CA ALA A 201 14.63 39.04 -3.82
C ALA A 201 13.87 40.35 -3.54
N ARG A 202 12.57 40.40 -3.87
CA ARG A 202 11.66 41.51 -3.51
C ARG A 202 10.90 41.27 -2.21
N GLY A 203 10.99 40.07 -1.62
CA GLY A 203 10.27 39.73 -0.41
C GLY A 203 10.97 40.25 0.84
N ALA A 204 10.21 40.32 1.94
CA ALA A 204 10.72 40.71 3.26
C ALA A 204 11.95 39.89 3.70
N LEU A 205 12.08 38.65 3.24
CA LEU A 205 13.24 37.81 3.52
C LEU A 205 14.55 38.41 2.96
N ALA A 206 14.53 38.96 1.74
CA ALA A 206 15.71 39.60 1.16
C ALA A 206 16.04 40.93 1.84
N ASP A 207 15.03 41.65 2.33
CA ASP A 207 15.25 42.88 3.09
C ASP A 207 15.84 42.60 4.48
N ILE A 208 15.39 41.53 5.15
CA ILE A 208 16.01 41.03 6.39
C ILE A 208 17.46 40.64 6.14
N GLN A 209 17.75 39.99 5.02
CA GLN A 209 19.12 39.64 4.65
C GLN A 209 19.98 40.89 4.40
N ARG A 210 19.47 41.90 3.70
CA ARG A 210 20.15 43.19 3.50
C ARG A 210 20.40 43.93 4.81
N MET A 211 19.45 43.92 5.74
CA MET A 211 19.63 44.53 7.06
C MET A 211 20.74 43.84 7.84
N ARG A 212 20.74 42.50 7.84
CA ARG A 212 21.77 41.70 8.51
C ARG A 212 23.16 41.88 7.87
N GLU A 213 23.25 41.92 6.54
CA GLU A 213 24.51 42.18 5.81
C GLU A 213 25.02 43.61 6.04
N GLY A 214 24.10 44.57 6.25
CA GLY A 214 24.41 45.95 6.66
C GLY A 214 24.71 46.12 8.15
N GLY A 215 24.78 45.04 8.94
CA GLY A 215 25.08 45.08 10.37
C GLY A 215 23.96 45.70 11.23
N ARG A 216 22.74 45.76 10.71
CA ARG A 216 21.56 46.31 11.38
C ARG A 216 20.64 45.15 11.79
N ASP A 217 20.36 45.01 13.08
CA ASP A 217 19.58 43.88 13.58
C ASP A 217 18.10 44.00 13.17
N PRO A 218 17.52 42.95 12.54
CA PRO A 218 16.19 43.02 11.94
C PRO A 218 15.05 43.10 12.97
N GLY A 219 15.28 42.76 14.24
CA GLY A 219 14.28 42.83 15.31
C GLY A 219 14.05 44.25 15.86
N LEU A 220 15.03 45.15 15.72
CA LEU A 220 14.93 46.53 16.20
C LEU A 220 14.23 47.45 15.19
N VAL A 221 14.26 47.11 13.90
CA VAL A 221 13.62 47.91 12.84
C VAL A 221 12.10 47.77 12.87
N THR A 222 11.57 46.60 13.20
CA THR A 222 10.12 46.39 13.32
C THR A 222 9.51 47.20 14.46
N GLU A 223 10.21 47.35 15.59
CA GLU A 223 9.73 48.15 16.72
C GLU A 223 9.66 49.65 16.38
N VAL A 224 10.68 50.17 15.68
CA VAL A 224 10.73 51.59 15.26
C VAL A 224 9.73 51.90 14.14
N GLU A 225 9.49 50.95 13.22
CA GLU A 225 8.45 51.11 12.20
C GLU A 225 7.04 51.01 12.81
N ASP A 226 6.82 50.11 13.77
CA ASP A 226 5.55 49.99 14.48
C ASP A 226 5.23 51.25 15.31
N GLU A 227 6.23 51.86 15.94
CA GLU A 227 6.09 53.14 16.63
C GLU A 227 5.74 54.28 15.68
N LYS A 228 6.42 54.40 14.53
CA LYS A 228 6.11 55.44 13.53
C LYS A 228 4.73 55.28 12.90
N VAL A 229 4.31 54.05 12.59
CA VAL A 229 2.97 53.79 12.05
C VAL A 229 1.89 54.10 13.09
N LYS A 230 2.19 53.93 14.39
CA LYS A 230 1.29 54.30 15.48
C LYS A 230 1.21 55.83 15.63
N GLU A 231 2.32 56.53 15.54
CA GLU A 231 2.40 57.99 15.61
C GLU A 231 1.68 58.65 14.41
N GLU A 232 1.85 58.13 13.19
CA GLU A 232 1.11 58.60 12.00
C GLU A 232 -0.41 58.36 12.08
N LYS A 233 -0.82 57.25 12.71
CA LYS A 233 -2.25 56.97 12.95
C LYS A 233 -2.85 57.89 14.00
N GLU A 234 -2.09 58.26 15.02
CA GLU A 234 -2.52 59.18 16.07
C GLU A 234 -2.62 60.61 15.54
N GLU A 235 -1.67 61.05 14.71
CA GLU A 235 -1.70 62.35 14.04
C GLU A 235 -2.85 62.45 13.00
N GLN A 236 -3.18 61.35 12.33
CA GLN A 236 -4.37 61.29 11.47
C GLN A 236 -5.67 61.31 12.29
N ALA A 237 -5.72 60.64 13.44
CA ALA A 237 -6.87 60.67 14.34
C ALA A 237 -7.09 62.06 14.98
N GLU A 238 -6.02 62.85 15.17
CA GLU A 238 -6.08 64.21 15.70
C GLU A 238 -6.52 65.26 14.65
N LYS A 239 -6.14 65.07 13.38
CA LYS A 239 -6.57 65.97 12.29
C LYS A 239 -8.04 65.81 11.89
N VAL A 240 -8.63 64.63 12.07
CA VAL A 240 -10.04 64.36 11.74
C VAL A 240 -11.03 65.26 12.53
N PRO A 241 -10.94 65.40 13.87
CA PRO A 241 -11.86 66.26 14.64
C PRO A 241 -11.63 67.77 14.43
N GLU A 242 -10.43 68.20 14.06
CA GLU A 242 -10.14 69.63 13.79
C GLU A 242 -10.76 70.09 12.46
N VAL A 243 -10.77 69.21 11.46
CA VAL A 243 -11.47 69.46 10.18
C VAL A 243 -12.99 69.39 10.37
N GLU A 244 -13.48 68.54 11.28
CA GLU A 244 -14.91 68.40 11.59
C GLU A 244 -15.46 69.61 12.36
N THR A 245 -14.68 70.17 13.28
CA THR A 245 -15.05 71.39 14.04
C THR A 245 -15.02 72.66 13.18
N GLN A 246 -14.13 72.76 12.19
CA GLN A 246 -14.16 73.86 11.21
C GLN A 246 -15.39 73.79 10.29
N ASN A 247 -15.81 72.59 9.86
CA ASN A 247 -17.02 72.43 9.06
C ASN A 247 -18.30 72.68 9.88
N GLN A 248 -18.34 72.29 11.16
CA GLN A 248 -19.49 72.51 12.04
C GLN A 248 -19.72 73.99 12.42
N GLN A 249 -18.71 74.86 12.29
CA GLN A 249 -18.90 76.31 12.49
C GLN A 249 -19.57 77.01 11.30
N ILE A 250 -19.67 76.36 10.13
CA ILE A 250 -20.23 76.95 8.91
C ILE A 250 -21.73 76.61 8.73
N GLU A 251 -22.27 75.59 9.43
CA GLU A 251 -23.66 75.14 9.25
C GLU A 251 -24.49 75.13 10.55
N VAL A 252 -25.21 76.21 10.81
CA VAL A 252 -26.44 76.24 11.63
C VAL A 252 -27.38 77.26 10.97
N PRO A 253 -28.67 76.97 10.62
CA PRO A 253 -29.71 76.44 11.51
C PRO A 253 -30.65 75.43 10.77
N ARG A 254 -31.74 74.82 11.27
CA ARG A 254 -32.62 74.94 12.45
C ARG A 254 -33.62 73.74 12.40
N THR A 255 -33.95 73.16 13.56
CA THR A 255 -35.26 72.58 13.96
C THR A 255 -35.88 71.36 13.23
N GLU A 256 -35.74 70.18 13.86
CA GLU A 256 -36.76 69.44 14.66
C GLU A 256 -38.06 68.83 14.01
N PRO A 257 -38.64 67.76 14.65
CA PRO A 257 -39.18 66.57 13.99
C PRO A 257 -40.70 66.37 14.15
N VAL A 258 -41.29 65.41 13.41
CA VAL A 258 -42.66 64.92 13.65
C VAL A 258 -42.76 63.39 13.65
N GLN A 259 -42.75 62.87 14.88
CA GLN A 259 -43.57 61.83 15.50
C GLN A 259 -44.54 60.90 14.69
N VAL A 260 -44.40 59.61 15.06
CA VAL A 260 -45.44 58.66 15.54
C VAL A 260 -46.33 57.94 14.51
N ARG A 261 -46.24 56.60 14.52
CA ARG A 261 -47.40 55.71 14.77
C ARG A 261 -46.98 54.30 15.23
N GLN A 262 -47.61 53.90 16.32
CA GLN A 262 -47.50 52.62 17.03
C GLN A 262 -48.33 51.50 16.38
N ARG A 263 -48.08 50.28 16.89
CA ARG A 263 -48.75 48.96 16.74
C ARG A 263 -47.99 48.04 15.80
N GLU A 264 -47.60 46.83 16.19
CA GLU A 264 -48.16 45.86 17.14
C GLU A 264 -47.06 44.87 17.60
N GLU A 265 -47.44 43.97 18.52
CA GLU A 265 -46.79 42.70 18.87
C GLU A 265 -46.00 42.67 20.20
N ASP A 266 -46.78 42.46 21.28
CA ASP A 266 -46.33 41.85 22.53
C ASP A 266 -45.78 40.44 22.25
N VAL A 267 -44.46 40.28 22.36
CA VAL A 267 -43.78 38.99 22.42
C VAL A 267 -43.52 38.65 23.88
N PHE A 268 -43.95 37.45 24.25
CA PHE A 268 -43.83 36.82 25.55
C PHE A 268 -42.35 36.57 25.90
N ASP A 269 -41.82 37.27 26.92
CA ASP A 269 -40.49 37.04 27.50
C ASP A 269 -40.57 35.97 28.62
N PRO A 270 -39.88 34.83 28.49
CA PRO A 270 -39.93 33.75 29.47
C PRO A 270 -38.69 33.78 30.37
N ASP A 271 -38.58 34.76 31.28
CA ASP A 271 -37.62 34.76 32.40
C ASP A 271 -38.15 35.61 33.58
N GLU A 272 -39.29 35.20 34.14
CA GLU A 272 -39.65 35.49 35.54
C GLU A 272 -40.14 34.18 36.18
N MET A 273 -39.20 33.45 36.79
CA MET A 273 -39.36 32.58 37.99
C MET A 273 -37.98 32.10 38.47
#